data_AF-A0A966EF62-F1
#
_entry.id   AF-A0A966EF62-F1
#
_cell.length_a   1.000
_cell.length_b   1.000
_cell.length_c   1.000
_cell.angle_alpha   90.00
_cell.angle_beta   90.00
_cell.angle_gamma   90.00
#
_symmetry.space_group_name_H-M   'P 1'
#
loop_
_entity.id
_entity.type
_entity.pdbx_description
1 polymer ?
#
loop_
_entity_poly.entity_id
_entity_poly.type
_entity_poly.pdbx_seq_one_letter_code
_entity_poly.pdbx_strand_id
1 'polypeptide(L)'
;MNCTQTRRMPAVLLAIMLGWPSLSFAETLDFKVSFRGMLTAYQELGIGDVYLEVEQTGVSLDGEPVTRTRLAASSQAYPVVEQFYPYRYEFTSYHQDARSRSLAFERRKETSRLRHDLLLLDWEGEEVRRFGIDRPEQAPQPPSLSPPALIGTLHSAGLPDYGARLTPYTESLATPPPTTIDRLALLQQIRALPMIPEASRDLTVTDGKEFIHYQVTVARRESIQTDAGPRGAWKVRVEGFEMDRGEERLRHRPVYIWLGDDERRLPLRFVSRNALGTFTVEMQHREIQSAANSATSDEVMHR
;
A
#
# COMPACT_ATOMS: atom_id res chain seq x y z
N MET A 1 52.17 -36.90 -43.44
CA MET A 1 50.88 -37.59 -43.20
C MET A 1 50.49 -37.38 -41.73
N ASN A 2 49.33 -36.74 -41.55
CA ASN A 2 48.44 -36.63 -40.36
C ASN A 2 49.07 -36.15 -39.02
N CYS A 3 48.86 -34.94 -38.50
CA CYS A 3 47.67 -34.09 -38.28
C CYS A 3 46.84 -34.45 -37.00
N THR A 4 46.96 -33.55 -36.00
CA THR A 4 45.97 -33.08 -34.98
C THR A 4 45.31 -34.00 -33.94
N GLN A 5 45.69 -33.81 -32.67
CA GLN A 5 44.89 -33.55 -31.44
C GLN A 5 45.89 -33.48 -30.27
N THR A 6 45.83 -32.62 -29.24
CA THR A 6 44.70 -32.30 -28.34
C THR A 6 44.98 -31.00 -27.55
N ARG A 7 43.90 -30.27 -27.24
CA ARG A 7 43.78 -29.05 -26.42
C ARG A 7 44.43 -29.14 -25.02
N ARG A 8 44.86 -27.98 -24.48
CA ARG A 8 44.39 -27.41 -23.19
C ARG A 8 44.79 -25.92 -23.05
N MET A 9 43.80 -25.09 -22.70
CA MET A 9 43.92 -23.68 -22.30
C MET A 9 44.53 -23.56 -20.88
N PRO A 10 44.86 -22.33 -20.43
CA PRO A 10 43.91 -21.68 -19.54
C PRO A 10 43.60 -20.23 -19.96
N ALA A 11 42.33 -19.95 -20.20
CA ALA A 11 41.79 -18.60 -20.13
C ALA A 11 41.45 -18.33 -18.66
N VAL A 12 42.16 -17.39 -18.05
CA VAL A 12 41.81 -16.82 -16.76
C VAL A 12 40.63 -15.88 -17.01
N LEU A 13 39.43 -16.34 -16.66
CA LEU A 13 38.23 -15.50 -16.66
C LEU A 13 38.17 -14.79 -15.30
N LEU A 14 38.64 -13.55 -15.29
CA LEU A 14 38.52 -12.64 -14.16
C LEU A 14 37.05 -12.18 -14.08
N ALA A 15 36.28 -12.76 -13.17
CA ALA A 15 34.92 -12.32 -12.88
C ALA A 15 34.97 -10.95 -12.18
N ILE A 16 34.66 -9.90 -12.93
CA ILE A 16 34.40 -8.57 -12.39
C ILE A 16 33.04 -8.63 -11.69
N MET A 17 33.05 -8.80 -10.36
CA MET A 17 31.92 -8.53 -9.47
C MET A 17 31.70 -7.02 -9.38
N LEU A 18 31.18 -6.42 -10.46
CA LEU A 18 30.58 -5.09 -10.38
C LEU A 18 29.28 -5.24 -9.61
N GLY A 19 29.28 -4.87 -8.33
CA GLY A 19 28.07 -4.69 -7.55
C GLY A 19 27.19 -3.68 -8.28
N TRP A 20 26.18 -4.19 -8.98
CA TRP A 20 25.12 -3.32 -9.48
C TRP A 20 24.45 -2.72 -8.25
N PRO A 21 24.41 -1.39 -8.11
CA PRO A 21 23.55 -0.79 -7.11
C PRO A 21 22.14 -1.31 -7.42
N SER A 22 21.55 -1.99 -6.45
CA SER A 22 20.13 -2.31 -6.51
C SER A 22 19.41 -0.99 -6.63
N LEU A 23 19.01 -0.61 -7.85
CA LEU A 23 18.14 0.52 -8.05
C LEU A 23 16.86 0.19 -7.29
N SER A 24 16.67 0.84 -6.14
CA SER A 24 15.39 0.82 -5.43
C SER A 24 14.37 1.42 -6.39
N PHE A 25 13.52 0.56 -6.95
CA PHE A 25 12.42 1.00 -7.78
C PHE A 25 11.33 1.52 -6.85
N ALA A 26 11.16 2.84 -6.84
CA ALA A 26 10.05 3.51 -6.20
C ALA A 26 8.97 3.78 -7.25
N GLU A 27 7.79 3.20 -7.10
CA GLU A 27 6.61 3.54 -7.88
C GLU A 27 5.80 4.59 -7.14
N THR A 28 5.54 5.74 -7.76
CA THR A 28 4.68 6.79 -7.21
C THR A 28 3.48 7.02 -8.11
N LEU A 29 2.28 7.04 -7.51
CA LEU A 29 1.01 7.26 -8.20
C LEU A 29 0.21 8.35 -7.49
N ASP A 30 -0.25 9.34 -8.26
CA ASP A 30 -1.12 10.41 -7.78
C ASP A 30 -2.57 10.12 -8.16
N PHE A 31 -3.51 10.44 -7.27
CA PHE A 31 -4.93 10.28 -7.49
C PHE A 31 -5.71 11.48 -6.99
N LYS A 32 -6.84 11.72 -7.63
CA LYS A 32 -7.88 12.62 -7.17
C LYS A 32 -9.04 11.82 -6.59
N VAL A 33 -9.57 12.28 -5.46
CA VAL A 33 -10.77 11.72 -4.84
C VAL A 33 -11.95 12.64 -5.13
N SER A 34 -13.03 12.08 -5.66
CA SER A 34 -14.30 12.76 -5.83
C SER A 34 -15.44 12.01 -5.14
N PHE A 35 -16.45 12.78 -4.74
CA PHE A 35 -17.69 12.27 -4.17
C PHE A 35 -18.88 12.79 -4.97
N ARG A 36 -19.83 11.90 -5.23
CA ARG A 36 -21.11 12.22 -5.88
C ARG A 36 -22.25 11.58 -5.11
N GLY A 37 -23.11 12.39 -4.51
CA GLY A 37 -24.21 11.90 -3.67
C GLY A 37 -25.18 12.97 -3.22
N MET A 38 -26.02 12.64 -2.23
CA MET A 38 -27.06 13.56 -1.76
C MET A 38 -26.50 14.88 -1.21
N LEU A 39 -25.31 14.84 -0.61
CA LEU A 39 -24.65 16.01 -0.03
C LEU A 39 -24.10 16.98 -1.10
N THR A 40 -23.96 16.51 -2.33
CA THR A 40 -23.46 17.30 -3.47
C THR A 40 -24.54 17.56 -4.51
N ALA A 41 -25.82 17.36 -4.16
CA ALA A 41 -26.94 17.38 -5.10
C ALA A 41 -26.67 16.52 -6.35
N TYR A 42 -25.99 15.38 -6.15
CA TYR A 42 -25.54 14.45 -7.19
C TYR A 42 -24.58 15.03 -8.24
N GLN A 43 -23.98 16.20 -7.97
CA GLN A 43 -22.85 16.71 -8.73
C GLN A 43 -21.55 16.07 -8.22
N GLU A 44 -20.56 15.98 -9.10
CA GLU A 44 -19.23 15.52 -8.71
C GLU A 44 -18.48 16.63 -7.99
N LEU A 45 -18.04 16.35 -6.77
CA LEU A 45 -17.24 17.25 -5.96
C LEU A 45 -15.88 16.60 -5.69
N GLY A 46 -14.79 17.27 -6.06
CA GLY A 46 -13.45 16.87 -5.62
C GLY A 46 -13.31 17.10 -4.12
N ILE A 47 -12.77 16.12 -3.41
CA ILE A 47 -12.70 16.16 -1.94
C ILE A 47 -11.30 15.90 -1.35
N GLY A 48 -10.34 15.50 -2.18
CA GLY A 48 -8.98 15.29 -1.74
C GLY A 48 -8.07 14.71 -2.81
N ASP A 49 -6.80 14.68 -2.48
CA ASP A 49 -5.76 14.01 -3.27
C ASP A 49 -5.25 12.80 -2.50
N VAL A 50 -4.80 11.78 -3.22
CA VAL A 50 -4.14 10.60 -2.66
C VAL A 50 -2.83 10.38 -3.39
N TYR A 51 -1.77 10.14 -2.62
CA TYR A 51 -0.44 9.80 -3.09
C TYR A 51 -0.13 8.38 -2.63
N LEU A 52 0.21 7.49 -3.56
CA LEU A 52 0.65 6.13 -3.27
C LEU A 52 2.11 5.99 -3.69
N GLU A 53 2.93 5.48 -2.79
CA GLU A 53 4.33 5.17 -3.03
C GLU A 53 4.58 3.71 -2.68
N VAL A 54 5.25 2.97 -3.56
CA VAL A 54 5.66 1.58 -3.35
C VAL A 54 7.16 1.50 -3.54
N GLU A 55 7.87 1.00 -2.55
CA GLU A 55 9.33 0.93 -2.55
C GLU A 55 9.81 -0.46 -2.10
N GLN A 56 10.75 -1.02 -2.84
CA GLN A 56 11.55 -2.15 -2.38
C GLN A 56 12.65 -1.65 -1.45
N THR A 57 12.57 -2.02 -0.18
CA THR A 57 13.39 -1.43 0.89
C THR A 57 14.85 -1.89 0.88
N GLY A 58 15.18 -2.89 0.07
CA GLY A 58 16.50 -3.52 0.04
C GLY A 58 16.82 -4.41 1.24
N VAL A 59 15.91 -4.51 2.22
CA VAL A 59 16.04 -5.43 3.36
C VAL A 59 15.13 -6.65 3.18
N SER A 60 15.54 -7.76 3.78
CA SER A 60 14.79 -9.01 3.76
C SER A 60 14.59 -9.55 5.17
N LEU A 61 13.47 -10.24 5.38
CA LEU A 61 13.16 -10.99 6.59
C LEU A 61 12.87 -12.44 6.19
N ASP A 62 13.51 -13.41 6.85
CA ASP A 62 13.41 -14.83 6.51
C ASP A 62 13.75 -15.15 5.04
N GLY A 63 14.67 -14.39 4.47
CA GLY A 63 15.09 -14.52 3.05
C GLY A 63 14.16 -13.86 2.04
N GLU A 64 13.03 -13.28 2.46
CA GLU A 64 12.07 -12.62 1.56
C GLU A 64 12.18 -11.10 1.65
N PRO A 65 12.15 -10.39 0.50
CA PRO A 65 12.26 -8.93 0.46
C PRO A 65 11.07 -8.28 1.17
N VAL A 66 11.35 -7.18 1.87
CA VAL A 66 10.34 -6.33 2.48
C VAL A 66 10.01 -5.17 1.54
N THR A 67 8.73 -5.05 1.23
CA THR A 67 8.18 -3.94 0.45
C THR A 67 7.50 -2.95 1.40
N ARG A 68 7.76 -1.66 1.19
CA ARG A 68 7.08 -0.57 1.88
C ARG A 68 6.10 0.09 0.92
N THR A 69 4.82 0.10 1.28
CA THR A 69 3.79 0.87 0.56
C THR A 69 3.26 1.98 1.46
N ARG A 70 3.38 3.24 1.05
CA ARG A 70 2.85 4.42 1.75
C ARG A 70 1.68 5.00 0.96
N LEU A 71 0.58 5.28 1.64
CA LEU A 71 -0.54 6.05 1.13
C LEU A 71 -0.71 7.31 1.96
N ALA A 72 -0.73 8.48 1.33
CA ALA A 72 -1.08 9.74 1.96
C ALA A 72 -2.33 10.32 1.28
N ALA A 73 -3.31 10.76 2.06
CA ALA A 73 -4.54 11.37 1.56
C ALA A 73 -4.82 12.69 2.27
N SER A 74 -5.22 13.71 1.53
CA SER A 74 -5.38 15.07 2.07
C SER A 74 -6.49 15.86 1.38
N SER A 75 -7.27 16.61 2.14
CA SER A 75 -8.22 17.60 1.63
C SER A 75 -7.63 19.02 1.48
N GLN A 76 -6.33 19.22 1.70
CA GLN A 76 -5.70 20.55 1.79
C GLN A 76 -5.99 21.47 0.59
N ALA A 77 -6.05 20.90 -0.62
CA ALA A 77 -6.31 21.64 -1.84
C ALA A 77 -7.80 21.91 -2.11
N TYR A 78 -8.70 21.56 -1.18
CA TYR A 78 -10.15 21.56 -1.37
C TYR A 78 -10.86 22.43 -0.33
N PRO A 79 -10.98 23.76 -0.55
CA PRO A 79 -11.45 24.72 0.46
C PRO A 79 -12.83 24.39 1.05
N VAL A 80 -13.75 23.91 0.20
CA VAL A 80 -15.10 23.51 0.66
C VAL A 80 -15.00 22.37 1.67
N VAL A 81 -14.13 21.38 1.45
CA VAL A 81 -13.94 20.28 2.39
C VAL A 81 -13.21 20.73 3.65
N GLU A 82 -12.17 21.55 3.51
CA GLU A 82 -11.41 22.09 4.65
C GLU A 82 -12.28 22.88 5.64
N GLN A 83 -13.36 23.51 5.17
CA GLN A 83 -14.30 24.22 6.03
C GLN A 83 -15.14 23.29 6.91
N PHE A 84 -15.49 22.09 6.44
CA PHE A 84 -16.41 21.19 7.15
C PHE A 84 -15.72 20.01 7.82
N TYR A 85 -14.70 19.45 7.16
CA TYR A 85 -14.04 18.24 7.58
C TYR A 85 -12.62 18.14 7.00
N PRO A 86 -11.68 18.98 7.46
CA PRO A 86 -10.28 18.86 7.05
C PRO A 86 -9.76 17.49 7.50
N TYR A 87 -9.07 16.79 6.61
CA TYR A 87 -8.42 15.53 6.93
C TYR A 87 -7.03 15.43 6.34
N ARG A 88 -6.13 14.83 7.11
CA ARG A 88 -4.83 14.33 6.67
C ARG A 88 -4.74 12.88 7.12
N TYR A 89 -4.41 11.99 6.21
CA TYR A 89 -4.37 10.56 6.48
C TYR A 89 -3.12 9.96 5.87
N GLU A 90 -2.41 9.16 6.64
CA GLU A 90 -1.27 8.39 6.20
C GLU A 90 -1.47 6.93 6.61
N PHE A 91 -1.17 6.02 5.70
CA PHE A 91 -1.11 4.58 5.95
C PHE A 91 0.18 4.06 5.36
N THR A 92 1.04 3.48 6.19
CA THR A 92 2.28 2.84 5.73
C THR A 92 2.17 1.35 6.02
N SER A 93 2.45 0.51 5.03
CA SER A 93 2.48 -0.95 5.13
C SER A 93 3.89 -1.46 4.87
N TYR A 94 4.31 -2.44 5.67
CA TYR A 94 5.50 -3.26 5.47
C TYR A 94 5.03 -4.69 5.26
N HIS A 95 5.30 -5.28 4.10
CA HIS A 95 4.77 -6.59 3.72
C HIS A 95 5.75 -7.37 2.85
N GLN A 96 5.48 -8.66 2.71
CA GLN A 96 6.21 -9.58 1.84
C GLN A 96 5.24 -10.16 0.82
N ASP A 97 5.37 -9.74 -0.43
CA ASP A 97 4.44 -10.10 -1.50
C ASP A 97 4.43 -11.61 -1.78
N ALA A 98 5.60 -12.24 -1.85
CA ALA A 98 5.73 -13.67 -2.17
C ALA A 98 5.10 -14.57 -1.10
N ARG A 99 5.13 -14.15 0.17
CA ARG A 99 4.51 -14.87 1.29
C ARG A 99 3.07 -14.44 1.55
N SER A 100 2.57 -13.41 0.85
CA SER A 100 1.26 -12.82 1.10
C SER A 100 1.06 -12.50 2.58
N ARG A 101 2.01 -11.82 3.23
CA ARG A 101 1.90 -11.48 4.65
C ARG A 101 2.33 -10.05 4.94
N SER A 102 1.60 -9.39 5.83
CA SER A 102 2.02 -8.10 6.40
C SER A 102 2.90 -8.32 7.63
N LEU A 103 3.91 -7.48 7.79
CA LEU A 103 4.83 -7.47 8.93
C LEU A 103 4.44 -6.36 9.92
N ALA A 104 4.09 -5.19 9.39
CA ALA A 104 3.63 -4.07 10.17
C ALA A 104 2.81 -3.11 9.32
N PHE A 105 1.95 -2.34 9.96
CA PHE A 105 1.39 -1.16 9.32
C PHE A 105 1.13 -0.04 10.33
N GLU A 106 1.34 1.19 9.87
CA GLU A 106 1.15 2.42 10.60
C GLU A 106 -0.03 3.19 10.00
N ARG A 107 -0.82 3.81 10.86
CA ARG A 107 -1.90 4.71 10.47
C ARG A 107 -1.80 5.99 11.25
N ARG A 108 -1.70 7.10 10.55
CA ARG A 108 -1.84 8.43 11.11
C ARG A 108 -3.07 9.08 10.50
N LYS A 109 -3.97 9.59 11.32
CA LYS A 109 -5.17 10.30 10.87
C LYS A 109 -5.33 11.56 11.70
N GLU A 110 -5.33 12.69 11.03
CA GLU A 110 -5.56 13.99 11.63
C GLU A 110 -6.84 14.58 11.04
N THR A 111 -7.85 14.73 11.88
CA THR A 111 -9.07 15.49 11.56
C THR A 111 -9.27 16.54 12.66
N SER A 112 -10.32 16.43 13.48
CA SER A 112 -10.44 17.21 14.73
C SER A 112 -9.57 16.67 15.86
N ARG A 113 -9.07 15.43 15.72
CA ARG A 113 -8.14 14.78 16.65
C ARG A 113 -7.08 14.05 15.83
N LEU A 114 -5.86 14.03 16.36
CA LEU A 114 -4.83 13.12 15.88
C LEU A 114 -5.15 11.72 16.39
N ARG A 115 -5.10 10.74 15.51
CA ARG A 115 -5.00 9.33 15.83
C ARG A 115 -3.73 8.79 15.19
N HIS A 116 -2.98 8.00 15.95
CA HIS A 116 -1.79 7.35 15.44
C HIS A 116 -1.74 5.95 16.04
N ASP A 117 -1.80 4.94 15.17
CA ASP A 117 -1.64 3.54 15.52
C ASP A 117 -0.47 2.92 14.73
N LEU A 118 0.38 2.15 15.40
CA LEU A 118 1.29 1.20 14.78
C LEU A 118 0.85 -0.21 15.15
N LEU A 119 0.85 -1.11 14.19
CA LEU A 119 0.56 -2.51 14.39
C LEU A 119 1.70 -3.37 13.87
N LEU A 120 2.08 -4.37 14.66
CA LEU A 120 3.09 -5.37 14.36
C LEU A 120 2.45 -6.74 14.33
N LEU A 121 2.69 -7.49 13.26
CA LEU A 121 2.23 -8.87 13.11
C LEU A 121 3.43 -9.78 13.33
N ASP A 122 3.50 -10.37 14.52
CA ASP A 122 4.52 -11.34 14.88
C ASP A 122 4.06 -12.74 14.47
N TRP A 123 4.67 -13.24 13.40
CA TRP A 123 4.38 -14.56 12.87
C TRP A 123 5.06 -15.70 13.63
N GLU A 124 6.17 -15.44 14.33
CA GLU A 124 6.85 -16.44 15.15
C GLU A 124 6.16 -16.59 16.51
N GLY A 125 5.79 -15.45 17.11
CA GLY A 125 5.06 -15.38 18.38
C GLY A 125 3.55 -15.55 18.26
N GLU A 126 3.02 -15.64 17.04
CA GLU A 126 1.57 -15.71 16.76
C GLU A 126 0.75 -14.56 17.36
N GLU A 127 1.35 -13.38 17.49
CA GLU A 127 0.78 -12.24 18.21
C GLU A 127 0.60 -11.02 17.29
N VAL A 128 -0.52 -10.31 17.43
CA VAL A 128 -0.66 -8.96 16.88
C VAL A 128 -0.52 -7.95 18.02
N ARG A 129 0.43 -7.03 17.87
CA ARG A 129 0.68 -5.97 18.86
C ARG A 129 0.34 -4.61 18.31
N ARG A 130 -0.27 -3.78 19.14
CA ARG A 130 -0.71 -2.43 18.80
C ARG A 130 -0.07 -1.40 19.72
N PHE A 131 0.29 -0.28 19.11
CA PHE A 131 0.87 0.87 19.78
C PHE A 131 0.06 2.09 19.33
N GLY A 132 -0.24 3.01 20.23
CA GLY A 132 -0.97 4.21 19.84
C GLY A 132 -0.84 5.37 20.82
N ILE A 133 -1.28 6.54 20.38
CA ILE A 133 -1.24 7.79 21.17
C ILE A 133 -2.51 7.96 22.02
N ASP A 134 -3.65 7.39 21.60
CA ASP A 134 -4.98 7.72 22.14
C ASP A 134 -5.42 6.88 23.36
N ARG A 135 -4.59 5.96 23.87
CA ARG A 135 -4.95 5.06 25.00
C ARG A 135 -3.78 4.81 25.97
N PRO A 136 -3.31 5.83 26.72
CA PRO A 136 -2.24 5.64 27.71
C PRO A 136 -2.71 4.88 28.96
N GLU A 137 -4.00 4.88 29.29
CA GLU A 137 -4.54 4.37 30.57
C GLU A 137 -4.71 2.84 30.67
N GLN A 138 -4.46 2.08 29.61
CA GLN A 138 -4.69 0.63 29.57
C GLN A 138 -3.42 -0.21 29.42
N ALA A 139 -2.23 0.38 29.53
CA ALA A 139 -0.97 -0.34 29.35
C ALA A 139 -0.71 -1.33 30.51
N PRO A 140 -0.75 -2.67 30.29
CA PRO A 140 -0.03 -3.59 31.15
C PRO A 140 1.48 -3.32 30.98
N GLN A 141 2.32 -3.86 31.88
CA GLN A 141 3.78 -3.74 31.78
C GLN A 141 4.29 -3.92 30.35
N PRO A 142 5.30 -3.14 29.91
CA PRO A 142 5.76 -3.16 28.53
C PRO A 142 6.15 -4.60 28.16
N PRO A 143 5.47 -5.23 27.18
CA PRO A 143 5.96 -6.51 26.68
C PRO A 143 7.36 -6.28 26.11
N SER A 144 8.28 -7.21 26.38
CA SER A 144 9.61 -7.16 25.79
C SER A 144 9.50 -6.94 24.28
N LEU A 145 10.23 -5.95 23.75
CA LEU A 145 10.35 -5.71 22.31
C LEU A 145 11.02 -6.94 21.66
N SER A 146 10.24 -7.96 21.35
CA SER A 146 10.69 -9.18 20.69
C SER A 146 9.73 -9.60 19.60
N PRO A 147 10.19 -10.00 18.39
CA PRO A 147 11.57 -10.28 18.10
C PRO A 147 12.35 -8.99 17.79
N PRO A 148 13.52 -8.75 18.43
CA PRO A 148 14.39 -7.63 18.05
C PRO A 148 14.77 -7.68 16.57
N ALA A 149 14.77 -8.88 15.98
CA ALA A 149 15.00 -9.09 14.56
C ALA A 149 13.93 -8.43 13.68
N LEU A 150 12.63 -8.63 13.97
CA LEU A 150 11.54 -8.00 13.22
C LEU A 150 11.63 -6.48 13.31
N ILE A 151 11.74 -5.95 14.53
CA ILE A 151 11.85 -4.50 14.77
C ILE A 151 13.09 -3.91 14.09
N GLY A 152 14.25 -4.55 14.23
CA GLY A 152 15.50 -4.11 13.61
C GLY A 152 15.43 -4.11 12.08
N THR A 153 14.83 -5.14 11.48
CA THR A 153 14.58 -5.18 10.03
C THR A 153 13.61 -4.08 9.62
N LEU A 154 12.52 -3.85 10.36
CA LEU A 154 11.56 -2.80 10.05
C LEU A 154 12.17 -1.39 10.17
N HIS A 155 12.99 -1.12 11.18
CA HIS A 155 13.75 0.13 11.27
C HIS A 155 14.69 0.31 10.08
N SER A 156 15.38 -0.75 9.66
CA SER A 156 16.20 -0.74 8.44
C SER A 156 15.36 -0.54 7.17
N ALA A 157 14.10 -0.99 7.17
CA ALA A 157 13.10 -0.71 6.13
C ALA A 157 12.50 0.71 6.22
N GLY A 158 12.94 1.52 7.20
CA GLY A 158 12.51 2.89 7.44
C GLY A 158 11.23 3.03 8.27
N LEU A 159 10.90 2.05 9.12
CA LEU A 159 9.97 2.26 10.24
C LEU A 159 10.57 3.27 11.21
N PRO A 160 9.87 4.39 11.52
CA PRO A 160 10.41 5.37 12.45
C PRO A 160 10.64 4.79 13.84
N ASP A 161 11.73 5.21 14.49
CA ASP A 161 11.93 4.94 15.91
C ASP A 161 11.05 5.90 16.73
N TYR A 162 9.94 5.36 17.21
CA TYR A 162 8.99 6.10 18.04
C TYR A 162 9.44 6.23 19.50
N GLY A 163 10.48 5.51 19.93
CA GLY A 163 10.91 5.47 21.33
C GLY A 163 9.72 5.23 22.29
N ALA A 164 9.61 6.06 23.34
CA ALA A 164 8.50 6.03 24.29
C ALA A 164 7.24 6.80 23.85
N ARG A 165 7.17 7.32 22.61
CA ARG A 165 6.08 8.22 22.16
C ARG A 165 4.78 7.48 21.81
N LEU A 166 4.87 6.20 21.45
CA LEU A 166 3.69 5.35 21.31
C LEU A 166 3.57 4.49 22.56
N THR A 167 2.43 4.57 23.23
CA THR A 167 2.21 3.72 24.41
C THR A 167 1.82 2.33 23.91
N PRO A 168 2.58 1.27 24.26
CA PRO A 168 2.18 -0.08 23.92
C PRO A 168 0.88 -0.42 24.66
N TYR A 169 -0.07 -1.03 23.96
CA TYR A 169 -1.10 -1.79 24.63
C TYR A 169 -1.37 -3.06 23.82
N THR A 170 -1.23 -4.20 24.47
CA THR A 170 -1.56 -5.47 23.84
C THR A 170 -3.06 -5.66 23.93
N GLU A 171 -3.75 -5.42 22.82
CA GLU A 171 -5.05 -6.01 22.58
C GLU A 171 -4.76 -7.34 21.90
N SER A 172 -4.77 -8.43 22.69
CA SER A 172 -4.53 -9.78 22.15
C SER A 172 -5.63 -10.09 21.14
N LEU A 173 -5.33 -9.89 19.86
CA LEU A 173 -6.12 -10.47 18.80
C LEU A 173 -5.89 -11.98 18.79
N ALA A 174 -6.83 -12.72 18.21
CA ALA A 174 -6.58 -14.11 17.88
C ALA A 174 -5.31 -14.24 17.01
N THR A 175 -4.66 -15.40 17.06
CA THR A 175 -3.55 -15.72 16.16
C THR A 175 -3.94 -15.37 14.72
N PRO A 176 -3.15 -14.53 14.01
CA PRO A 176 -3.45 -14.19 12.63
C PRO A 176 -3.41 -15.45 11.76
N PRO A 177 -4.43 -15.71 10.92
CA PRO A 177 -4.36 -16.79 9.94
C PRO A 177 -3.08 -16.67 9.09
N PRO A 178 -2.43 -17.79 8.74
CA PRO A 178 -1.30 -17.78 7.83
C PRO A 178 -1.68 -17.02 6.56
N THR A 179 -0.84 -16.09 6.10
CA THR A 179 -1.09 -15.19 4.95
C THR A 179 -2.04 -14.00 5.17
N THR A 180 -2.23 -13.57 6.43
CA THR A 180 -2.92 -12.29 6.69
C THR A 180 -2.13 -11.10 6.16
N ILE A 181 -2.84 -10.24 5.42
CA ILE A 181 -2.31 -9.00 4.85
C ILE A 181 -3.10 -7.78 5.35
N ASP A 182 -2.52 -6.59 5.25
CA ASP A 182 -3.23 -5.33 5.44
C ASP A 182 -3.83 -4.82 4.10
N ARG A 183 -4.52 -3.68 4.14
CA ARG A 183 -5.24 -3.14 2.97
C ARG A 183 -4.34 -2.68 1.83
N LEU A 184 -3.11 -2.24 2.09
CA LEU A 184 -2.18 -1.85 1.02
C LEU A 184 -1.48 -3.08 0.45
N ALA A 185 -1.13 -4.06 1.28
CA ALA A 185 -0.65 -5.36 0.81
C ALA A 185 -1.72 -6.10 -0.01
N LEU A 186 -3.02 -5.98 0.34
CA LEU A 186 -4.13 -6.47 -0.48
C LEU A 186 -4.07 -5.90 -1.91
N LEU A 187 -3.85 -4.59 -2.07
CA LEU A 187 -3.75 -4.00 -3.40
C LEU A 187 -2.62 -4.63 -4.23
N GLN A 188 -1.47 -4.93 -3.62
CA GLN A 188 -0.37 -5.61 -4.31
C GLN A 188 -0.73 -7.05 -4.69
N GLN A 189 -1.41 -7.78 -3.80
CA GLN A 189 -1.89 -9.13 -4.11
C GLN A 189 -2.91 -9.15 -5.25
N ILE A 190 -3.80 -8.15 -5.31
CA ILE A 190 -4.77 -8.00 -6.39
C ILE A 190 -4.04 -7.77 -7.73
N ARG A 191 -3.00 -6.94 -7.75
CA ARG A 191 -2.19 -6.69 -8.95
C ARG A 191 -1.51 -7.96 -9.45
N ALA A 192 -1.13 -8.87 -8.58
CA ALA A 192 -0.49 -10.13 -8.94
C ALA A 192 -1.45 -11.23 -9.44
N LEU A 193 -2.78 -11.06 -9.34
CA LEU A 193 -3.74 -12.11 -9.72
C LEU A 193 -3.69 -12.44 -11.21
N PRO A 194 -3.82 -13.70 -11.64
CA PRO A 194 -4.06 -13.97 -13.06
C PRO A 194 -5.34 -13.25 -13.52
N MET A 195 -5.24 -12.37 -14.52
CA MET A 195 -6.36 -11.56 -15.02
C MET A 195 -7.26 -12.38 -15.96
N ILE A 196 -7.86 -13.41 -15.39
CA ILE A 196 -8.77 -14.34 -16.05
C ILE A 196 -10.19 -13.98 -15.59
N PRO A 197 -11.13 -13.65 -16.50
CA PRO A 197 -12.51 -13.36 -16.12
C PRO A 197 -13.13 -14.44 -15.23
N GLU A 198 -13.89 -14.01 -14.23
CA GLU A 198 -14.52 -14.81 -13.19
C GLU A 198 -13.55 -15.55 -12.25
N ALA A 199 -12.23 -15.44 -12.44
CA ALA A 199 -11.28 -15.95 -11.46
C ALA A 199 -11.45 -15.20 -10.14
N SER A 200 -11.53 -15.97 -9.05
CA SER A 200 -11.70 -15.46 -7.70
C SER A 200 -10.57 -15.94 -6.80
N ARG A 201 -10.16 -15.10 -5.85
CA ARG A 201 -9.21 -15.47 -4.80
C ARG A 201 -9.70 -14.94 -3.46
N ASP A 202 -9.66 -15.82 -2.48
CA ASP A 202 -9.96 -15.50 -1.10
C ASP A 202 -8.69 -15.06 -0.38
N LEU A 203 -8.78 -13.98 0.39
CA LEU A 203 -7.67 -13.35 1.11
C LEU A 203 -8.11 -12.99 2.52
N THR A 204 -7.24 -13.20 3.50
CA THR A 204 -7.47 -12.74 4.86
C THR A 204 -6.83 -11.37 5.05
N VAL A 205 -7.64 -10.37 5.38
CA VAL A 205 -7.18 -8.99 5.54
C VAL A 205 -7.42 -8.54 6.97
N THR A 206 -6.46 -7.84 7.58
CA THR A 206 -6.65 -7.21 8.89
C THR A 206 -6.72 -5.70 8.78
N ASP A 207 -7.58 -5.09 9.60
CA ASP A 207 -7.53 -3.66 9.90
C ASP A 207 -6.89 -3.38 11.26
N GLY A 208 -6.33 -4.40 11.90
CA GLY A 208 -5.71 -4.31 13.21
C GLY A 208 -6.64 -4.44 14.40
N LYS A 209 -7.93 -4.71 14.15
CA LYS A 209 -8.91 -5.04 15.20
C LYS A 209 -9.49 -6.43 15.02
N GLU A 210 -9.49 -6.93 13.80
CA GLU A 210 -10.10 -8.19 13.42
C GLU A 210 -9.53 -8.69 12.10
N PHE A 211 -9.83 -9.94 11.78
CA PHE A 211 -9.52 -10.56 10.50
C PHE A 211 -10.79 -10.64 9.67
N ILE A 212 -10.69 -10.16 8.43
CA ILE A 212 -11.80 -9.98 7.51
C ILE A 212 -11.52 -10.89 6.32
N HIS A 213 -12.50 -11.71 5.98
CA HIS A 213 -12.44 -12.51 4.78
C HIS A 213 -12.78 -11.64 3.57
N TYR A 214 -11.89 -11.56 2.60
CA TYR A 214 -12.13 -10.86 1.35
C TYR A 214 -12.16 -11.83 0.18
N GLN A 215 -13.17 -11.70 -0.68
CA GLN A 215 -13.21 -12.32 -1.99
C GLN A 215 -12.86 -11.28 -3.05
N VAL A 216 -11.88 -11.60 -3.88
CA VAL A 216 -11.46 -10.77 -5.01
C VAL A 216 -11.78 -11.48 -6.32
N THR A 217 -12.69 -10.93 -7.10
CA THR A 217 -13.12 -11.51 -8.39
C THR A 217 -12.69 -10.61 -9.55
N VAL A 218 -11.98 -11.17 -10.53
CA VAL A 218 -11.70 -10.50 -11.81
C VAL A 218 -12.97 -10.51 -12.65
N ALA A 219 -13.63 -9.37 -12.83
CA ALA A 219 -14.91 -9.32 -13.53
C ALA A 219 -14.71 -9.37 -15.05
N ARG A 220 -14.08 -8.35 -15.64
CA ARG A 220 -13.89 -8.26 -17.10
C ARG A 220 -12.83 -7.24 -17.48
N ARG A 221 -12.37 -7.31 -18.73
CA ARG A 221 -11.61 -6.23 -19.38
C ARG A 221 -12.59 -5.24 -20.02
N GLU A 222 -12.34 -3.95 -19.84
CA GLU A 222 -13.10 -2.87 -20.48
C GLU A 222 -12.21 -1.66 -20.77
N SER A 223 -12.64 -0.79 -21.67
CA SER A 223 -11.98 0.51 -21.88
C SER A 223 -12.60 1.54 -20.94
N ILE A 224 -11.78 2.27 -20.21
CA ILE A 224 -12.20 3.37 -19.35
C ILE A 224 -11.62 4.69 -19.86
N GLN A 225 -12.41 5.76 -19.76
CA GLN A 225 -11.86 7.10 -19.93
C GLN A 225 -11.02 7.46 -18.72
N THR A 226 -9.83 8.02 -18.93
CA THR A 226 -8.98 8.65 -17.90
C THR A 226 -8.62 10.05 -18.36
N ASP A 227 -7.99 10.84 -17.50
CA ASP A 227 -7.46 12.17 -17.87
C ASP A 227 -6.44 12.08 -19.03
N ALA A 228 -5.70 10.97 -19.13
CA ALA A 228 -4.78 10.70 -20.24
C ALA A 228 -5.45 10.13 -21.51
N GLY A 229 -6.79 10.08 -21.56
CA GLY A 229 -7.56 9.46 -22.63
C GLY A 229 -8.04 8.04 -22.31
N PRO A 230 -8.62 7.33 -23.30
CA PRO A 230 -9.09 5.97 -23.13
C PRO A 230 -7.94 5.01 -22.80
N ARG A 231 -8.15 4.14 -21.80
CA ARG A 231 -7.20 3.08 -21.41
C ARG A 231 -7.92 1.76 -21.26
N GLY A 232 -7.29 0.69 -21.71
CA GLY A 232 -7.73 -0.66 -21.41
C GLY A 232 -7.47 -1.00 -19.95
N ALA A 233 -8.44 -1.64 -19.30
CA ALA A 233 -8.38 -1.94 -17.89
C ALA A 233 -9.10 -3.23 -17.53
N TRP A 234 -8.59 -3.93 -16.52
CA TRP A 234 -9.27 -5.01 -15.82
C TRP A 234 -10.08 -4.46 -14.66
N LYS A 235 -11.38 -4.72 -14.68
CA LYS A 235 -12.26 -4.44 -13.56
C LYS A 235 -12.24 -5.61 -12.58
N VAL A 236 -11.88 -5.33 -11.35
CA VAL A 236 -11.83 -6.27 -10.23
C VAL A 236 -12.87 -5.86 -9.19
N ARG A 237 -13.62 -6.83 -8.68
CA ARG A 237 -14.59 -6.67 -7.58
C ARG A 237 -13.96 -7.19 -6.30
N VAL A 238 -14.03 -6.39 -5.23
CA VAL A 238 -13.49 -6.72 -3.91
C VAL A 238 -14.62 -6.68 -2.88
N GLU A 239 -14.91 -7.82 -2.28
CA GLU A 239 -16.02 -8.03 -1.33
C GLU A 239 -15.46 -8.48 0.01
N GLY A 240 -15.87 -7.82 1.09
CA GLY A 240 -15.48 -8.17 2.45
C GLY A 240 -16.65 -8.80 3.19
N PHE A 241 -16.40 -9.91 3.88
CA PHE A 241 -17.40 -10.69 4.61
C PHE A 241 -17.12 -10.66 6.10
N GLU A 242 -18.20 -10.71 6.88
CA GLU A 242 -18.19 -10.87 8.32
C GLU A 242 -19.21 -11.93 8.73
N MET A 243 -18.96 -12.57 9.88
CA MET A 243 -19.88 -13.54 10.46
C MET A 243 -20.77 -12.80 11.48
N ASP A 244 -22.06 -12.69 11.18
CA ASP A 244 -23.07 -12.10 12.06
C ASP A 244 -24.04 -13.21 12.48
N ARG A 245 -24.01 -13.58 13.77
CA ARG A 245 -24.89 -14.63 14.36
C ARG A 245 -24.86 -15.97 13.62
N GLY A 246 -23.71 -16.33 13.03
CA GLY A 246 -23.53 -17.59 12.30
C GLY A 246 -23.93 -17.53 10.82
N GLU A 247 -24.40 -16.37 10.33
CA GLU A 247 -24.61 -16.12 8.91
C GLU A 247 -23.50 -15.23 8.35
N GLU A 248 -22.99 -15.59 7.17
CA GLU A 248 -22.03 -14.77 6.45
C GLU A 248 -22.76 -13.61 5.77
N ARG A 249 -22.27 -12.38 6.02
CA ARG A 249 -22.84 -11.16 5.45
C ARG A 249 -21.76 -10.28 4.87
N LEU A 250 -22.13 -9.47 3.88
CA LEU A 250 -21.26 -8.42 3.37
C LEU A 250 -21.04 -7.37 4.46
N ARG A 251 -19.80 -7.23 4.90
CA ARG A 251 -19.36 -6.20 5.84
C ARG A 251 -19.53 -4.79 5.28
N HIS A 252 -19.33 -4.65 3.98
CA HIS A 252 -19.52 -3.40 3.25
C HIS A 252 -19.92 -3.70 1.80
N ARG A 253 -20.44 -2.69 1.12
CA ARG A 253 -20.70 -2.79 -0.32
C ARG A 253 -19.39 -3.09 -1.08
N PRO A 254 -19.45 -3.81 -2.21
CA PRO A 254 -18.26 -4.12 -2.98
C PRO A 254 -17.50 -2.85 -3.41
N VAL A 255 -16.18 -2.93 -3.37
CA VAL A 255 -15.29 -1.94 -3.97
C VAL A 255 -14.87 -2.46 -5.35
N TYR A 256 -14.91 -1.59 -6.35
CA TYR A 256 -14.42 -1.91 -7.68
C TYR A 256 -13.09 -1.22 -7.93
N ILE A 257 -12.14 -1.96 -8.48
CA ILE A 257 -10.81 -1.47 -8.84
C ILE A 257 -10.61 -1.70 -10.33
N TRP A 258 -10.15 -0.69 -11.04
CA TRP A 258 -9.69 -0.80 -12.42
C TRP A 258 -8.18 -0.79 -12.42
N LEU A 259 -7.58 -1.88 -12.89
CA LEU A 259 -6.14 -2.00 -13.09
C LEU A 259 -5.84 -1.86 -14.57
N GLY A 260 -4.72 -1.22 -14.94
CA GLY A 260 -4.24 -1.23 -16.31
C GLY A 260 -4.13 -2.65 -16.86
N ASP A 261 -4.36 -2.80 -18.16
CA ASP A 261 -4.26 -4.11 -18.84
C ASP A 261 -2.85 -4.44 -19.34
N ASP A 262 -1.86 -3.63 -18.97
CA ASP A 262 -0.44 -3.88 -19.14
C ASP A 262 0.14 -4.78 -18.02
N GLU A 263 1.43 -5.09 -18.10
CA GLU A 263 2.12 -5.92 -17.11
C GLU A 263 2.23 -5.25 -15.74
N ARG A 264 2.26 -3.92 -15.69
CA ARG A 264 2.40 -3.15 -14.43
C ARG A 264 1.12 -3.11 -13.62
N ARG A 265 -0.03 -3.23 -14.30
CA ARG A 265 -1.37 -3.31 -13.70
C ARG A 265 -1.61 -2.17 -12.74
N LEU A 266 -1.23 -0.97 -13.17
CA LEU A 266 -1.34 0.22 -12.36
C LEU A 266 -2.81 0.44 -11.97
N PRO A 267 -3.12 0.70 -10.69
CA PRO A 267 -4.48 1.04 -10.30
C PRO A 267 -4.89 2.37 -10.92
N LEU A 268 -5.85 2.35 -11.84
CA LEU A 268 -6.32 3.52 -12.58
C LEU A 268 -7.51 4.19 -11.89
N ARG A 269 -8.39 3.39 -11.28
CA ARG A 269 -9.60 3.89 -10.62
C ARG A 269 -10.04 2.97 -9.50
N PHE A 270 -10.56 3.55 -8.43
CA PHE A 270 -11.31 2.86 -7.38
C PHE A 270 -12.71 3.46 -7.29
N VAL A 271 -13.73 2.63 -7.14
CA VAL A 271 -15.10 3.08 -6.92
C VAL A 271 -15.68 2.33 -5.73
N SER A 272 -16.14 3.09 -4.74
CA SER A 272 -16.90 2.59 -3.60
C SER A 272 -18.25 3.27 -3.54
N ARG A 273 -19.31 2.49 -3.36
CA ARG A 273 -20.68 3.00 -3.21
C ARG A 273 -21.15 2.79 -1.79
N ASN A 274 -21.82 3.76 -1.21
CA ASN A 274 -22.51 3.62 0.07
C ASN A 274 -23.91 4.23 -0.03
N ALA A 275 -24.64 4.29 1.10
CA ALA A 275 -25.98 4.85 1.12
C ALA A 275 -26.02 6.36 0.81
N LEU A 276 -24.91 7.08 1.01
CA LEU A 276 -24.83 8.52 0.86
C LEU A 276 -24.41 8.97 -0.55
N GLY A 277 -23.68 8.12 -1.27
CA GLY A 277 -23.18 8.42 -2.60
C GLY A 277 -22.10 7.45 -3.09
N THR A 278 -21.36 7.90 -4.08
CA THR A 278 -20.23 7.19 -4.67
C THR A 278 -18.95 7.97 -4.44
N PHE A 279 -17.93 7.30 -3.91
CA PHE A 279 -16.55 7.77 -3.89
C PHE A 279 -15.84 7.20 -5.11
N THR A 280 -15.17 8.06 -5.86
CA THR A 280 -14.29 7.71 -6.96
C THR A 280 -12.88 8.19 -6.62
N VAL A 281 -11.89 7.32 -6.76
CA VAL A 281 -10.47 7.68 -6.67
C VAL A 281 -9.88 7.42 -8.04
N GLU A 282 -9.41 8.44 -8.74
CA GLU A 282 -8.97 8.34 -10.13
C GLU A 282 -7.52 8.77 -10.28
N MET A 283 -6.73 7.94 -10.94
CA MET A 283 -5.30 8.20 -11.18
C MET A 283 -5.16 9.46 -12.03
N GLN A 284 -4.29 10.36 -11.58
CA GLN A 284 -3.94 11.57 -12.29
C GLN A 284 -2.76 11.29 -13.21
N HIS A 285 -2.81 11.82 -14.43
CA HIS A 285 -1.65 11.83 -15.29
C HIS A 285 -0.73 12.98 -14.86
N ARG A 286 0.47 12.66 -14.36
CA ARG A 286 1.53 13.67 -14.31
C ARG A 286 2.17 13.80 -15.68
N GLU A 287 2.07 14.98 -16.29
CA GLU A 287 3.16 15.46 -17.13
C GLU A 287 4.37 15.57 -16.20
N ILE A 288 5.43 14.81 -16.48
CA ILE A 288 6.71 15.03 -15.80
C ILE A 288 7.16 16.43 -16.22
N GLN A 289 6.93 17.44 -15.38
CA GLN A 289 7.68 18.68 -15.46
C GLN A 289 9.12 18.33 -15.10
N SER A 290 9.90 18.02 -16.14
CA SER A 290 11.36 17.96 -16.08
C SER A 290 11.86 19.19 -15.33
N ALA A 291 12.63 18.97 -14.28
CA ALA A 291 13.40 20.00 -13.61
C ALA A 291 14.44 20.56 -14.59
N ALA A 292 14.00 21.45 -15.47
CA ALA A 292 14.81 22.24 -16.37
C ALA A 292 14.31 23.68 -16.28
N ASN A 293 14.49 24.30 -15.10
CA ASN A 293 14.42 25.77 -14.91
C ASN A 293 15.02 26.20 -13.56
N SER A 294 16.17 25.65 -13.19
CA SER A 294 17.01 26.16 -12.08
C SER A 294 18.45 26.45 -12.52
N ALA A 295 18.65 26.80 -13.79
CA ALA A 295 19.95 27.16 -14.34
C ALA A 295 19.84 28.31 -15.36
N THR A 296 19.10 29.38 -15.05
CA THR A 296 19.22 30.65 -15.79
C THR A 296 18.67 31.81 -14.95
N SER A 297 19.32 32.13 -13.83
CA SER A 297 19.08 33.42 -13.15
C SER A 297 20.31 34.00 -12.42
N ASP A 298 21.45 33.32 -12.42
CA ASP A 298 22.67 33.81 -11.73
C ASP A 298 23.68 34.54 -12.64
N GLU A 299 23.30 34.94 -13.85
CA GLU A 299 24.20 35.67 -14.76
C GLU A 299 23.62 37.01 -15.26
N VAL A 300 22.98 37.77 -14.37
CA VAL A 300 22.80 39.23 -14.56
C VAL A 300 22.86 39.95 -13.20
N MET A 301 24.00 39.89 -12.52
CA MET A 301 24.36 40.89 -11.47
C MET A 301 25.88 40.84 -11.18
N HIS A 302 26.68 41.09 -12.21
CA HIS A 302 27.97 41.76 -12.02
C HIS A 302 28.08 42.91 -13.04
N ARG A 303 27.44 44.01 -12.66
CA ARG A 303 27.94 45.36 -12.89
C ARG A 303 28.27 45.96 -11.54
#